data_AF-A0A9P0LK59-F1
#
_entry.id   AF-A0A9P0LK59-F1
#
_cell.length_a   1.000
_cell.length_b   1.000
_cell.length_c   1.000
_cell.angle_alpha   90.00
_cell.angle_beta   90.00
_cell.angle_gamma   90.00
#
_symmetry.space_group_name_H-M   'P 1'
#
loop_
_entity.id
_entity.type
_entity.pdbx_description
1 polymer ?
#
loop_
_entity_poly.entity_id
_entity_poly.type
_entity_poly.pdbx_seq_one_letter_code
_entity_poly.pdbx_strand_id
1 'polypeptide(L)'
;MLIRKTWMNHQKPWHINRKELYAVWATLRFSQSKLKNRSVMIQSDNRTVVSYIRNQGGTKSLQMLDLTHQILTLANQLEMDIQV
;
A
#
# COMPACT_ATOMS: atom_id res chain seq x y z
N MET A 1 10.36 -3.31 9.42
CA MET A 1 9.43 -4.26 10.07
C MET A 1 8.79 -5.10 8.98
N LEU A 2 9.15 -6.38 8.85
CA LEU A 2 8.52 -7.28 7.88
C LEU A 2 7.20 -7.76 8.48
N ILE A 3 6.06 -7.34 7.93
CA ILE A 3 4.76 -7.92 8.29
C ILE A 3 4.69 -9.33 7.71
N ARG A 4 5.28 -10.31 8.40
CA ARG A 4 5.00 -11.73 8.15
C ARG A 4 3.71 -12.09 8.88
N LYS A 5 2.58 -11.59 8.39
CA LYS A 5 1.25 -12.12 8.75
C LYS A 5 0.81 -13.08 7.66
N THR A 6 0.32 -14.23 8.06
CA THR A 6 -0.33 -15.19 7.15
C THR A 6 -1.50 -14.54 6.44
N TRP A 7 -1.68 -14.83 5.15
CA TRP A 7 -2.84 -14.36 4.39
C TRP A 7 -4.14 -14.89 5.01
N MET A 8 -5.08 -14.00 5.28
CA MET A 8 -6.44 -14.39 5.69
C MET A 8 -7.10 -15.22 4.58
N ASN A 9 -8.10 -16.04 4.92
CA ASN A 9 -8.73 -16.95 3.95
C ASN A 9 -9.23 -16.24 2.69
N HIS A 10 -9.82 -15.05 2.84
CA HIS A 10 -10.27 -14.23 1.71
C HIS A 10 -9.13 -13.59 0.90
N GLN A 11 -7.91 -13.51 1.45
CA GLN A 11 -6.70 -12.98 0.80
C GLN A 11 -5.90 -14.06 0.07
N LYS A 12 -6.01 -15.32 0.49
CA LYS A 12 -5.35 -16.45 -0.18
C LYS A 12 -5.57 -16.48 -1.70
N PRO A 13 -6.81 -16.28 -2.23
CA PRO A 13 -7.02 -16.27 -3.68
C PRO A 13 -6.60 -14.97 -4.38
N TRP A 14 -6.13 -13.94 -3.65
CA TRP A 14 -5.71 -12.70 -4.30
C TRP A 14 -4.47 -12.90 -5.18
N HIS A 15 -4.48 -12.21 -6.33
CA HIS A 15 -3.30 -12.07 -7.18
C HIS A 15 -2.14 -11.42 -6.42
N ILE A 16 -0.90 -11.78 -6.78
CA ILE A 16 0.31 -11.35 -6.07
C ILE A 16 0.44 -9.82 -5.99
N ASN A 17 0.17 -9.10 -7.09
CA ASN A 17 0.17 -7.62 -7.11
C ASN A 17 -0.75 -7.00 -6.03
N ARG A 18 -1.94 -7.59 -5.82
CA ARG A 18 -2.89 -7.10 -4.80
C ARG A 18 -2.38 -7.39 -3.40
N LYS A 19 -1.78 -8.55 -3.19
CA LYS A 19 -1.17 -8.95 -1.90
C LYS A 19 -0.03 -8.00 -1.53
N GLU A 20 0.83 -7.66 -2.47
CA GLU A 20 1.97 -6.77 -2.21
C GLU A 20 1.54 -5.33 -2.00
N LEU A 21 0.58 -4.81 -2.79
CA LEU A 21 0.03 -3.49 -2.53
C LEU A 21 -0.71 -3.44 -1.18
N TYR A 22 -1.42 -4.51 -0.81
CA TYR A 22 -2.01 -4.62 0.52
C TYR A 22 -0.95 -4.65 1.64
N ALA A 23 0.20 -5.31 1.41
CA ALA A 23 1.29 -5.32 2.39
C ALA A 23 1.84 -3.91 2.65
N VAL A 24 1.90 -3.06 1.62
CA VAL A 24 2.20 -1.62 1.78
C VAL A 24 1.17 -0.95 2.68
N TRP A 25 -0.12 -1.04 2.32
CA TRP A 25 -1.20 -0.46 3.12
C TRP A 25 -1.19 -0.93 4.58
N ALA A 26 -1.01 -2.24 4.81
CA ALA A 26 -0.99 -2.82 6.14
C ALA A 26 0.22 -2.33 6.95
N THR A 27 1.37 -2.11 6.30
CA THR A 27 2.58 -1.59 6.95
C THR A 27 2.42 -0.14 7.39
N LEU A 28 1.86 0.69 6.50
CA LEU A 28 1.52 2.08 6.82
C LEU A 28 0.49 2.14 7.95
N ARG A 29 -0.57 1.31 7.87
CA ARG A 29 -1.63 1.22 8.89
C ARG A 29 -1.15 0.69 10.23
N PHE A 30 -0.19 -0.21 10.28
CA PHE A 30 0.36 -0.69 11.55
C PHE A 30 1.31 0.33 12.19
N SER A 31 1.97 1.15 11.36
CA SER A 31 3.02 2.07 11.80
C SER A 31 2.56 3.53 11.91
N GLN A 32 1.25 3.80 11.86
CA GLN A 32 0.67 5.15 11.74
C GLN A 32 1.23 6.15 12.75
N SER A 33 1.37 5.75 14.03
CA SER A 33 1.89 6.61 15.09
C SER A 33 3.34 7.06 14.86
N LYS A 34 4.13 6.26 14.14
CA LYS A 34 5.53 6.56 13.80
C LYS A 34 5.68 7.34 12.49
N LEU A 35 4.69 7.26 11.61
CA LEU A 35 4.73 7.83 10.26
C LEU A 35 4.01 9.18 10.15
N LYS A 36 3.25 9.59 11.18
CA LYS A 36 2.57 10.89 11.19
C LYS A 36 3.55 12.04 10.99
N ASN A 37 3.22 12.95 10.06
CA ASN A 37 3.99 14.14 9.70
C ASN A 37 5.42 13.81 9.20
N ARG A 38 5.58 12.69 8.47
CA ARG A 38 6.86 12.25 7.91
C ARG A 38 6.77 12.06 6.41
N SER A 39 7.92 12.17 5.72
CA SER A 39 8.06 11.66 4.36
C SER A 39 8.52 10.19 4.43
N VAL A 40 7.89 9.33 3.62
CA VAL A 40 8.05 7.88 3.65
C VAL A 40 8.37 7.37 2.25
N MET A 41 9.54 6.72 2.15
CA MET A 41 9.98 6.02 0.94
C MET A 41 9.43 4.59 0.95
N ILE A 42 8.65 4.23 -0.07
CA ILE A 42 8.13 2.88 -0.28
C ILE A 42 8.99 2.19 -1.34
N GLN A 43 9.65 1.09 -0.97
CA GLN A 43 10.48 0.30 -1.88
C GLN A 43 9.85 -1.07 -2.12
N SER A 44 9.66 -1.42 -3.38
CA SER A 44 9.08 -2.70 -3.80
C SER A 44 9.73 -3.15 -5.10
N ASP A 45 10.01 -4.44 -5.23
CA ASP A 45 10.48 -5.10 -6.46
C ASP A 45 9.35 -5.28 -7.49
N ASN A 46 8.09 -5.15 -7.08
CA ASN A 46 6.96 -5.22 -7.98
C ASN A 46 6.66 -3.87 -8.64
N ARG A 47 7.03 -3.79 -9.91
CA ARG A 47 6.78 -2.62 -10.77
C ARG A 47 5.33 -2.20 -10.82
N THR A 48 4.37 -3.13 -10.67
CA THR A 48 2.94 -2.80 -10.62
C THR A 48 2.61 -2.01 -9.36
N VAL A 49 3.13 -2.43 -8.19
CA VAL A 49 2.93 -1.72 -6.92
C VAL A 49 3.52 -0.32 -6.99
N VAL A 50 4.78 -0.22 -7.43
CA VAL A 50 5.47 1.07 -7.64
C VAL A 50 4.67 1.98 -8.57
N SER A 51 4.23 1.46 -9.73
CA SER A 51 3.45 2.23 -10.69
C SER A 51 2.12 2.71 -10.13
N TYR A 52 1.39 1.87 -9.40
CA TYR A 52 0.09 2.25 -8.83
C TYR A 52 0.24 3.34 -7.77
N ILE A 53 1.24 3.25 -6.90
CA ILE A 53 1.50 4.30 -5.90
C ILE A 53 1.98 5.59 -6.59
N ARG A 54 2.96 5.49 -7.51
CA ARG A 54 3.52 6.65 -8.22
C ARG A 54 2.44 7.41 -8.99
N ASN A 55 1.59 6.68 -9.69
CA ASN A 55 0.54 7.26 -10.52
C ASN A 55 -0.76 7.50 -9.74
N GLN A 56 -0.76 7.24 -8.44
CA GLN A 56 -1.93 7.39 -7.56
C GLN A 56 -3.17 6.59 -8.04
N GLY A 57 -2.95 5.49 -8.74
CA GLY A 57 -4.01 4.61 -9.23
C GLY A 57 -3.68 3.95 -10.57
N GLY A 58 -4.72 3.45 -11.22
CA GLY A 58 -4.66 2.82 -12.53
C GLY A 58 -6.01 2.24 -12.95
N THR A 59 -6.21 2.00 -14.24
CA THR A 59 -7.51 1.59 -14.81
C THR A 59 -7.66 0.08 -14.97
N LYS A 60 -6.58 -0.69 -14.81
CA LYS A 60 -6.55 -2.13 -15.14
C LYS A 60 -7.18 -3.04 -14.07
N SER A 61 -7.34 -2.55 -12.85
CA SER A 61 -7.92 -3.33 -11.74
C SER A 61 -8.55 -2.40 -10.72
N LEU A 62 -9.87 -2.57 -10.51
CA LEU A 62 -10.62 -1.85 -9.49
C LEU A 62 -10.14 -2.18 -8.08
N GLN A 63 -9.74 -3.42 -7.82
CA GLN A 63 -9.23 -3.80 -6.49
C GLN A 63 -7.89 -3.14 -6.17
N MET A 64 -7.04 -2.93 -7.19
CA MET A 64 -5.78 -2.20 -7.02
C MET A 64 -6.03 -0.70 -6.87
N LEU A 65 -6.97 -0.14 -7.64
CA LEU A 65 -7.38 1.26 -7.52
C LEU A 65 -7.92 1.55 -6.11
N ASP A 66 -8.82 0.70 -5.61
CA ASP A 66 -9.39 0.82 -4.27
C ASP A 66 -8.31 0.77 -3.17
N LEU A 67 -7.38 -0.19 -3.24
CA LEU A 67 -6.26 -0.24 -2.27
C LEU A 67 -5.35 0.99 -2.35
N THR A 68 -5.10 1.50 -3.56
CA THR A 68 -4.29 2.71 -3.75
C THR A 68 -5.00 3.91 -3.12
N HIS A 69 -6.31 4.04 -3.34
CA HIS A 69 -7.12 5.06 -2.70
C HIS A 69 -7.07 4.97 -1.17
N GLN A 70 -7.14 3.76 -0.60
CA GLN A 70 -6.98 3.57 0.86
C GLN A 70 -5.60 3.99 1.36
N ILE A 71 -4.52 3.74 0.60
CA ILE A 71 -3.15 4.18 0.93
C ILE A 71 -3.07 5.70 0.95
N LEU A 72 -3.56 6.36 -0.10
CA LEU A 72 -3.50 7.82 -0.23
C LEU A 72 -4.38 8.52 0.80
N THR A 73 -5.56 7.98 1.09
CA THR A 73 -6.44 8.48 2.15
C THR A 73 -5.74 8.42 3.50
N LEU A 74 -5.08 7.29 3.80
CA LEU A 74 -4.33 7.14 5.04
C LEU A 74 -3.14 8.10 5.09
N ALA A 75 -2.43 8.30 3.97
CA ALA A 75 -1.34 9.26 3.90
C ALA A 75 -1.79 10.68 4.22
N ASN A 76 -2.90 11.10 3.61
CA ASN A 76 -3.50 12.42 3.86
C ASN A 76 -3.93 12.58 5.33
N GLN A 77 -4.57 11.57 5.92
CA GLN A 77 -4.97 11.59 7.34
C GLN A 77 -3.80 11.71 8.31
N LEU A 78 -2.61 11.26 7.90
CA LEU A 78 -1.40 11.28 8.72
C LEU A 78 -0.44 12.40 8.33
N GLU A 79 -0.82 13.28 7.40
CA GLU A 79 0.06 14.32 6.83
C GLU A 79 1.40 13.71 6.37
N MET A 80 1.33 12.54 5.73
CA MET A 80 2.47 11.78 5.25
C MET A 80 2.69 12.04 3.76
N ASP A 81 3.94 12.36 3.39
CA ASP A 81 4.38 12.42 2.00
C ASP A 81 4.90 11.05 1.57
N ILE A 82 4.36 10.48 0.48
CA ILE A 82 4.75 9.16 -0.02
C ILE A 82 5.62 9.31 -1.26
N GLN A 83 6.77 8.63 -1.25
CA GLN A 83 7.72 8.55 -2.37
C GLN A 83 7.96 7.09 -2.77
N VAL A 84 8.17 6.84 -4.07
CA VAL A 84 8.36 5.50 -4.67
C VAL A 84 9.37 5.47 -5.82
#